data_AF-A0A4U7B5E6-F1
#
_entry.id   AF-A0A4U7B5E6-F1
#
_cell.length_a   1.000
_cell.length_b   1.000
_cell.length_c   1.000
_cell.angle_alpha   90.00
_cell.angle_beta   90.00
_cell.angle_gamma   90.00
#
_symmetry.space_group_name_H-M   'P 1'
#
loop_
_entity.id
_entity.type
_entity.pdbx_description
1 polymer ?
#
loop_
_entity_poly.entity_id
_entity_poly.type
_entity_poly.pdbx_seq_one_letter_code
_entity_poly.pdbx_strand_id
1 'polypeptide(L)'
;MSSLRDAFTPTALSRWSSIQKQLPSIDNISEVNVFDFDNTLFRTPLPNPQIWDGRSIGVLSTEEAFINGGWWHDNSLLSSLGGGIQVQEPKAWEGYWDEHIVDLVRESMKSPTALTILMTGRGQANFSELIHRMVKSKGLDFDMIVLKPKVGPDGTRYSSTLDFKKDFFRIAMLTYQYATELMIYEDRPKQALGFEQHLAQLNDQWKQGSYRGNPSRDPVRAEVVLVEPRLAYFDTQLEIDQIMRMIDANNLAVKMGRGKQSARIWNMIKSRIYTGYLVQPEDSQRLLKLVDSPEDDGMKESRMMADNIMISFRPPRDDIIRRAGGWSAHRKWRVNGIGSHNNCIWAARLAPADPHLSVYTESFTPMIVLKMRKSVKASEANRIHNWVDIPDWDERAIVFDSVVQDKVVIKLLEAPENGYYTADGRIASHGDTNGHTPTSQHRGVPKRDRMQQRTAQHHPAAGEQSSADSSDAGADPFPPLAKAVQQQGQSQGSQGGRRRGGNRGQQGGQHQNQYQQRGGHRNYSGGPQHGQGGNQHGHDGRHRQGRGGRGGGRGGQGRSGQYRSLDDAGAGDAGQGSAAGMMY
;
A
#
# COMPACT_ATOMS: atom_id res chain seq x y z
N MET A 1 11.01 -46.08 9.35
CA MET A 1 9.73 -45.80 10.04
C MET A 1 9.90 -45.03 11.35
N SER A 2 11.06 -45.03 12.04
CA SER A 2 11.22 -44.24 13.28
C SER A 2 11.39 -42.72 13.05
N SER A 3 11.92 -42.28 11.90
CA SER A 3 12.23 -40.85 11.67
C SER A 3 11.04 -39.90 11.50
N LEU A 4 9.81 -40.41 11.28
CA LEU A 4 8.61 -39.58 11.11
C LEU A 4 7.84 -39.37 12.41
N ARG A 5 7.95 -40.29 13.38
CA ARG A 5 7.35 -40.10 14.72
C ARG A 5 8.10 -39.04 15.52
N ASP A 6 9.42 -38.94 15.32
CA ASP A 6 10.25 -37.91 15.96
C ASP A 6 9.92 -36.48 15.49
N ALA A 7 9.21 -36.34 14.35
CA ALA A 7 8.83 -35.05 13.77
C ALA A 7 7.57 -34.43 14.42
N PHE A 8 6.73 -35.22 15.09
CA PHE A 8 5.46 -34.77 15.68
C PHE A 8 5.49 -34.95 17.20
N THR A 9 6.43 -34.26 17.85
CA THR A 9 6.60 -34.24 19.30
C THR A 9 6.57 -32.80 19.81
N PRO A 10 6.19 -32.55 21.08
CA PRO A 10 6.27 -31.20 21.66
C PRO A 10 7.67 -30.57 21.52
N THR A 11 8.73 -31.38 21.61
CA THR A 11 10.11 -30.94 21.39
C THR A 11 10.40 -30.52 19.94
N ALA A 12 9.81 -31.20 18.95
CA ALA A 12 9.94 -30.80 17.55
C ALA A 12 9.10 -29.54 17.25
N LEU A 13 7.87 -29.49 17.78
CA LEU A 13 6.96 -28.37 17.64
C LEU A 13 7.52 -27.08 18.28
N SER A 14 8.20 -27.17 19.43
CA SER A 14 8.78 -26.00 20.10
C SER A 14 9.82 -25.26 19.25
N ARG A 15 10.42 -25.91 18.23
CA ARG A 15 11.36 -25.28 17.28
C ARG A 15 10.71 -24.24 16.37
N TRP A 16 9.37 -24.26 16.26
CA TRP A 16 8.59 -23.25 15.56
C TRP A 16 8.35 -22.00 16.39
N SER A 17 8.51 -22.09 17.72
CA SER A 17 8.29 -20.99 18.63
C SER A 17 9.52 -20.09 18.73
N SER A 18 9.30 -18.78 18.78
CA SER A 18 10.31 -17.77 19.07
C SER A 18 10.60 -17.62 20.56
N ILE A 19 9.80 -18.25 21.43
CA ILE A 19 9.99 -18.30 22.88
C ILE A 19 10.38 -19.71 23.34
N GLN A 20 11.19 -19.78 24.39
CA GLN A 20 11.57 -21.03 25.03
C GLN A 20 10.65 -21.30 26.22
N LYS A 21 9.47 -21.87 25.95
CA LYS A 21 8.52 -22.33 26.97
C LYS A 21 8.36 -23.85 26.83
N GLN A 22 8.30 -24.54 27.96
CA GLN A 22 8.01 -25.98 27.96
C GLN A 22 6.55 -26.17 27.52
N LEU A 23 6.36 -26.88 26.41
CA LEU A 23 5.03 -27.17 25.91
C LEU A 23 4.32 -28.24 26.77
N PRO A 24 2.98 -28.15 26.91
CA PRO A 24 2.21 -29.12 27.67
C PRO A 24 2.27 -30.52 27.05
N SER A 25 2.03 -31.54 27.88
CA SER A 25 1.97 -32.94 27.43
C SER A 25 0.88 -33.15 26.40
N ILE A 26 1.11 -34.06 25.46
CA ILE A 26 0.15 -34.40 24.38
C ILE A 26 -1.21 -34.81 24.96
N ASP A 27 -1.21 -35.60 26.04
CA ASP A 27 -2.41 -36.13 26.68
C ASP A 27 -3.26 -35.08 27.38
N ASN A 28 -2.71 -33.89 27.64
CA ASN A 28 -3.40 -32.84 28.38
C ASN A 28 -4.18 -31.89 27.48
N ILE A 29 -3.94 -31.90 26.17
CA ILE A 29 -4.47 -30.88 25.26
C ILE A 29 -5.62 -31.44 24.43
N SER A 30 -6.81 -30.86 24.61
CA SER A 30 -8.01 -31.17 23.84
C SER A 30 -8.35 -30.09 22.81
N GLU A 31 -7.80 -28.88 22.95
CA GLU A 31 -8.10 -27.73 22.08
C GLU A 31 -6.83 -26.95 21.72
N VAL A 32 -6.76 -26.45 20.49
CA VAL A 32 -5.67 -25.58 20.02
C VAL A 32 -6.29 -24.26 19.54
N ASN A 33 -5.85 -23.16 20.14
CA ASN A 33 -6.33 -21.82 19.81
C ASN A 33 -5.19 -20.99 19.21
N VAL A 34 -5.38 -20.53 17.98
CA VAL A 34 -4.40 -19.72 17.24
C VAL A 34 -4.97 -18.32 17.01
N PHE A 35 -4.21 -17.31 17.44
CA PHE A 35 -4.55 -15.91 17.25
C PHE A 35 -3.54 -15.29 16.28
N ASP A 36 -3.99 -14.76 15.15
CA ASP A 36 -3.11 -13.91 14.33
C ASP A 36 -2.79 -12.59 15.07
N PHE A 37 -1.62 -12.01 14.78
CA PHE A 37 -1.20 -10.77 15.40
C PHE A 37 -1.74 -9.53 14.69
N ASP A 38 -1.44 -9.37 13.39
CA ASP A 38 -1.60 -8.10 12.69
C ASP A 38 -3.06 -7.88 12.29
N ASN A 39 -3.68 -6.83 12.82
CA ASN A 39 -5.09 -6.46 12.66
C ASN A 39 -6.12 -7.48 13.16
N THR A 40 -5.65 -8.54 13.83
CA THR A 40 -6.47 -9.50 14.59
C THR A 40 -6.35 -9.19 16.08
N LEU A 41 -5.22 -9.52 16.71
CA LEU A 41 -4.96 -9.23 18.13
C LEU A 41 -4.50 -7.78 18.35
N PHE A 42 -3.69 -7.25 17.43
CA PHE A 42 -3.05 -5.95 17.53
C PHE A 42 -3.37 -5.08 16.30
N ARG A 43 -3.79 -3.83 16.50
CA ARG A 43 -4.11 -2.86 15.44
C ARG A 43 -2.83 -2.26 14.87
N THR A 44 -2.18 -3.04 14.03
CA THR A 44 -1.01 -2.60 13.29
C THR A 44 -1.42 -1.50 12.30
N PRO A 45 -0.76 -0.32 12.30
CA PRO A 45 -1.07 0.72 11.34
C PRO A 45 -0.89 0.26 9.89
N LEU A 46 -1.79 0.71 9.02
CA LEU A 46 -1.71 0.56 7.57
C LEU A 46 -1.05 1.80 6.95
N PRO A 47 -0.46 1.69 5.74
CA PRO A 47 -0.08 2.87 4.97
C PRO A 47 -1.30 3.76 4.73
N ASN A 48 -1.18 5.06 5.02
CA ASN A 48 -2.30 5.99 4.96
C ASN A 48 -2.63 6.39 3.50
N PRO A 49 -3.82 6.03 2.96
CA PRO A 49 -4.21 6.37 1.60
C PRO A 49 -4.53 7.87 1.41
N GLN A 50 -4.60 8.65 2.48
CA GLN A 50 -4.68 10.11 2.40
C GLN A 50 -3.30 10.75 2.16
N ILE A 51 -2.21 10.03 2.49
CA ILE A 51 -0.84 10.49 2.30
C ILE A 51 -0.29 9.91 1.00
N TRP A 52 -0.40 8.60 0.79
CA TRP A 52 0.27 7.89 -0.30
C TRP A 52 -0.70 7.52 -1.43
N ASP A 53 -0.23 7.62 -2.67
CA ASP A 53 -1.00 7.06 -3.78
C ASP A 53 -1.01 5.51 -3.76
N GLY A 54 -2.01 4.91 -4.41
CA GLY A 54 -2.19 3.46 -4.38
C GLY A 54 -0.99 2.67 -4.93
N ARG A 55 -0.26 3.25 -5.89
CA ARG A 55 0.99 2.65 -6.40
C ARG A 55 2.07 2.64 -5.32
N SER A 56 2.26 3.75 -4.61
CA SER A 56 3.23 3.83 -3.52
C SER A 56 2.89 2.89 -2.38
N ILE A 57 1.61 2.75 -2.02
CA ILE A 57 1.17 1.74 -1.04
C ILE A 57 1.58 0.33 -1.49
N GLY A 58 1.43 0.01 -2.78
CA GLY A 58 1.90 -1.26 -3.34
C GLY A 58 3.41 -1.46 -3.20
N VAL A 59 4.20 -0.43 -3.51
CA VAL A 59 5.66 -0.46 -3.33
C VAL A 59 6.03 -0.64 -1.86
N LEU A 60 5.41 0.13 -0.95
CA LEU A 60 5.59 0.03 0.49
C LEU A 60 5.29 -1.38 0.99
N SER A 61 4.28 -2.05 0.45
CA SER A 61 3.86 -3.37 0.91
C SER A 61 4.75 -4.52 0.42
N THR A 62 5.68 -4.25 -0.51
CA THR A 62 6.52 -5.29 -1.14
C THR A 62 7.77 -5.58 -0.31
N GLU A 63 8.00 -6.83 0.08
CA GLU A 63 9.17 -7.26 0.86
C GLU A 63 10.50 -6.91 0.18
N GLU A 64 10.59 -7.03 -1.14
CA GLU A 64 11.83 -6.83 -1.88
C GLU A 64 12.09 -5.38 -2.30
N ALA A 65 11.14 -4.45 -2.08
CA ALA A 65 11.26 -3.07 -2.55
C ALA A 65 12.37 -2.28 -1.84
N PHE A 66 12.65 -2.61 -0.57
CA PHE A 66 13.65 -1.93 0.26
C PHE A 66 14.62 -2.92 0.90
N ILE A 67 15.80 -2.43 1.29
CA ILE A 67 16.85 -3.26 1.88
C ILE A 67 16.43 -3.94 3.20
N ASN A 68 15.65 -3.24 4.03
CA ASN A 68 15.15 -3.73 5.31
C ASN A 68 13.78 -4.44 5.21
N GLY A 69 13.23 -4.53 4.00
CA GLY A 69 11.88 -4.99 3.77
C GLY A 69 10.88 -3.84 3.61
N GLY A 70 9.69 -4.16 3.08
CA GLY A 70 8.56 -3.24 3.05
C GLY A 70 7.89 -3.04 4.42
N TRP A 71 6.69 -2.45 4.40
CA TRP A 71 5.88 -2.02 5.53
C TRP A 71 5.72 -3.10 6.61
N TRP A 72 5.50 -4.34 6.18
CA TRP A 72 5.25 -5.48 7.07
C TRP A 72 6.53 -6.17 7.56
N HIS A 73 7.68 -5.81 6.99
CA HIS A 73 8.95 -6.51 7.17
C HIS A 73 10.02 -5.67 7.87
N ASP A 74 9.88 -4.34 7.85
CA ASP A 74 10.72 -3.43 8.61
C ASP A 74 10.18 -3.25 10.04
N ASN A 75 10.95 -3.70 11.04
CA ASN A 75 10.55 -3.60 12.45
C ASN A 75 10.58 -2.17 13.00
N SER A 76 11.26 -1.24 12.32
CA SER A 76 11.36 0.15 12.72
C SER A 76 9.99 0.84 12.66
N LEU A 77 9.14 0.43 11.73
CA LEU A 77 7.76 0.92 11.62
C LEU A 77 6.95 0.59 12.86
N LEU A 78 6.78 -0.70 13.17
CA LEU A 78 6.01 -1.13 14.34
C LEU A 78 6.60 -0.61 15.66
N SER A 79 7.93 -0.57 15.79
CA SER A 79 8.59 -0.05 16.98
C SER A 79 8.51 1.47 17.15
N SER A 80 8.20 2.23 16.09
CA SER A 80 8.01 3.69 16.16
C SER A 80 6.61 4.11 16.59
N LEU A 81 5.67 3.17 16.65
CA LEU A 81 4.26 3.43 16.98
C LEU A 81 4.09 4.16 18.31
N GLY A 82 3.17 5.12 18.35
CA GLY A 82 2.78 5.84 19.56
C GLY A 82 3.92 6.60 20.26
N GLY A 83 4.92 7.07 19.50
CA GLY A 83 6.11 7.74 20.07
C GLY A 83 7.26 6.78 20.40
N GLY A 84 7.13 5.52 20.01
CA GLY A 84 8.19 4.52 20.10
C GLY A 84 8.10 3.60 21.31
N ILE A 85 8.92 2.54 21.30
CA ILE A 85 8.92 1.49 22.34
C ILE A 85 9.03 2.07 23.76
N GLN A 86 9.89 3.05 23.99
CA GLN A 86 10.12 3.62 25.33
C GLN A 86 8.87 4.30 25.92
N VAL A 87 7.97 4.78 25.06
CA VAL A 87 6.70 5.40 25.46
C VAL A 87 5.59 4.37 25.59
N GLN A 88 5.55 3.41 24.67
CA GLN A 88 4.43 2.46 24.56
C GLN A 88 4.56 1.22 25.43
N GLU A 89 5.77 0.71 25.68
CA GLU A 89 5.97 -0.49 26.48
C GLU A 89 5.49 -0.34 27.93
N PRO A 90 5.74 0.79 28.65
CA PRO A 90 5.18 0.99 29.99
C PRO A 90 3.65 1.08 30.02
N LYS A 91 3.04 1.44 28.88
CA LYS A 91 1.58 1.51 28.70
C LYS A 91 1.00 0.24 28.10
N ALA A 92 1.84 -0.77 27.88
CA ALA A 92 1.49 -1.98 27.15
C ALA A 92 0.75 -1.70 25.83
N TRP A 93 1.15 -0.68 25.06
CA TRP A 93 0.46 -0.25 23.82
C TRP A 93 -1.07 -0.09 23.98
N GLU A 94 -1.52 0.49 25.08
CA GLU A 94 -2.93 0.77 25.34
C GLU A 94 -3.63 1.46 24.15
N GLY A 95 -4.83 0.99 23.81
CA GLY A 95 -5.62 1.49 22.68
C GLY A 95 -5.30 0.83 21.32
N TYR A 96 -4.18 0.12 21.19
CA TYR A 96 -3.83 -0.62 19.98
C TYR A 96 -4.25 -2.10 20.02
N TRP A 97 -4.53 -2.67 21.18
CA TRP A 97 -5.05 -4.04 21.26
C TRP A 97 -6.53 -4.09 20.90
N ASP A 98 -6.96 -5.18 20.27
CA ASP A 98 -8.38 -5.53 20.28
C ASP A 98 -8.70 -6.23 21.59
N GLU A 99 -9.29 -5.49 22.55
CA GLU A 99 -9.55 -6.02 23.89
C GLU A 99 -10.51 -7.22 23.88
N HIS A 100 -11.38 -7.35 22.87
CA HIS A 100 -12.24 -8.53 22.77
C HIS A 100 -11.40 -9.79 22.45
N ILE A 101 -10.48 -9.68 21.50
CA ILE A 101 -9.56 -10.79 21.16
C ILE A 101 -8.59 -11.06 22.33
N VAL A 102 -8.13 -10.02 23.03
CA VAL A 102 -7.33 -10.18 24.26
C VAL A 102 -8.06 -10.99 25.32
N ASP A 103 -9.36 -10.77 25.52
CA ASP A 103 -10.15 -11.54 26.48
C ASP A 103 -10.28 -13.01 26.06
N LEU A 104 -10.47 -13.29 24.77
CA LEU A 104 -10.45 -14.67 24.23
C LEU A 104 -9.08 -15.35 24.42
N VAL A 105 -7.98 -14.61 24.23
CA VAL A 105 -6.62 -15.10 24.54
C VAL A 105 -6.52 -15.47 26.02
N ARG A 106 -7.00 -14.61 26.93
CA ARG A 106 -6.96 -14.85 28.37
C ARG A 106 -7.83 -16.03 28.79
N GLU A 107 -8.97 -16.24 28.15
CA GLU A 107 -9.81 -17.41 28.36
C GLU A 107 -9.07 -18.69 27.93
N SER A 108 -8.47 -18.68 26.74
CA SER A 108 -7.61 -19.77 26.26
C SER A 108 -6.46 -20.06 27.23
N MET A 109 -5.76 -19.03 27.72
CA MET A 109 -4.65 -19.18 28.68
C MET A 109 -5.08 -19.76 30.04
N LYS A 110 -6.34 -19.60 30.44
CA LYS A 110 -6.87 -20.16 31.70
C LYS A 110 -7.24 -21.64 31.56
N SER A 111 -7.50 -22.11 30.35
CA SER A 111 -7.88 -23.50 30.10
C SER A 111 -6.65 -24.40 30.25
N PRO A 112 -6.63 -25.35 31.20
CA PRO A 112 -5.51 -26.28 31.35
C PRO A 112 -5.40 -27.29 30.20
N THR A 113 -6.43 -27.34 29.35
CA THR A 113 -6.52 -28.24 28.20
C THR A 113 -6.36 -27.54 26.85
N ALA A 114 -6.10 -26.23 26.85
CA ALA A 114 -5.83 -25.45 25.65
C ALA A 114 -4.33 -25.26 25.42
N LEU A 115 -3.95 -25.34 24.14
CA LEU A 115 -2.69 -24.79 23.67
C LEU A 115 -2.95 -23.40 23.06
N THR A 116 -2.37 -22.36 23.67
CA THR A 116 -2.61 -20.96 23.27
C THR A 116 -1.44 -20.43 22.44
N ILE A 117 -1.70 -20.12 21.16
CA ILE A 117 -0.66 -19.78 20.18
C ILE A 117 -0.90 -18.38 19.61
N LEU A 118 0.13 -17.53 19.66
CA LEU A 118 0.20 -16.33 18.84
C LEU A 118 0.92 -16.66 17.52
N MET A 119 0.38 -16.19 16.40
CA MET A 119 0.97 -16.40 15.08
C MET A 119 1.04 -15.11 14.27
N THR A 120 2.04 -14.96 13.41
CA THR A 120 2.14 -13.82 12.48
C THR A 120 2.96 -14.17 11.23
N GLY A 121 2.65 -13.49 10.12
CA GLY A 121 3.46 -13.52 8.90
C GLY A 121 4.78 -12.74 9.01
N ARG A 122 4.98 -11.97 10.09
CA ARG A 122 6.22 -11.21 10.31
C ARG A 122 7.43 -12.13 10.48
N GLY A 123 8.56 -11.69 9.93
CA GLY A 123 9.80 -12.48 9.92
C GLY A 123 10.43 -12.63 11.31
N GLN A 124 10.71 -13.88 11.72
CA GLN A 124 11.27 -14.21 13.03
C GLN A 124 12.54 -13.42 13.36
N ALA A 125 13.45 -13.30 12.40
CA ALA A 125 14.74 -12.62 12.60
C ALA A 125 14.61 -11.14 12.97
N ASN A 126 13.53 -10.48 12.54
CA ASN A 126 13.37 -9.04 12.71
C ASN A 126 12.40 -8.69 13.85
N PHE A 127 11.43 -9.55 14.17
CA PHE A 127 10.30 -9.19 15.03
C PHE A 127 10.21 -9.95 16.36
N SER A 128 10.97 -11.03 16.56
CA SER A 128 10.82 -11.88 17.75
C SER A 128 10.96 -11.09 19.06
N GLU A 129 12.00 -10.26 19.16
CA GLU A 129 12.22 -9.44 20.36
C GLU A 129 11.08 -8.44 20.59
N LEU A 130 10.69 -7.70 19.55
CA LEU A 130 9.65 -6.68 19.64
C LEU A 130 8.29 -7.28 20.03
N ILE A 131 7.85 -8.32 19.34
CA ILE A 131 6.55 -8.95 19.62
C ILE A 131 6.54 -9.55 21.02
N HIS A 132 7.63 -10.19 21.46
CA HIS A 132 7.72 -10.71 22.82
C HIS A 132 7.57 -9.60 23.87
N ARG A 133 8.25 -8.45 23.69
CA ARG A 133 8.09 -7.29 24.58
C ARG A 133 6.66 -6.78 24.62
N MET A 134 6.01 -6.68 23.46
CA MET A 134 4.62 -6.24 23.34
C MET A 134 3.66 -7.15 24.10
N VAL A 135 3.67 -8.45 23.83
CA VAL A 135 2.74 -9.38 24.51
C VAL A 135 3.02 -9.50 26.00
N LYS A 136 4.31 -9.49 26.39
CA LYS A 136 4.71 -9.54 27.80
C LYS A 136 4.24 -8.31 28.57
N SER A 137 4.37 -7.12 27.98
CA SER A 137 3.88 -5.88 28.61
C SER A 137 2.37 -5.89 28.81
N LYS A 138 1.62 -6.54 27.91
CA LYS A 138 0.16 -6.73 28.01
C LYS A 138 -0.25 -7.87 28.96
N GLY A 139 0.72 -8.62 29.51
CA GLY A 139 0.48 -9.75 30.39
C GLY A 139 -0.08 -10.98 29.68
N LEU A 140 0.20 -11.14 28.38
CA LEU A 140 -0.21 -12.30 27.60
C LEU A 140 0.93 -13.32 27.54
N ASP A 141 0.73 -14.45 28.20
CA ASP A 141 1.71 -15.55 28.33
C ASP A 141 1.30 -16.73 27.44
N PHE A 142 1.51 -16.57 26.14
CA PHE A 142 1.27 -17.62 25.15
C PHE A 142 2.14 -18.86 25.40
N ASP A 143 1.66 -20.04 25.03
CA ASP A 143 2.48 -21.26 25.03
C ASP A 143 3.49 -21.24 23.87
N MET A 144 3.08 -20.65 22.75
CA MET A 144 3.92 -20.47 21.57
C MET A 144 3.73 -19.09 20.94
N ILE A 145 4.83 -18.52 20.45
CA ILE A 145 4.81 -17.32 19.62
C ILE A 145 5.51 -17.67 18.30
N VAL A 146 4.72 -17.82 17.25
CA VAL A 146 5.14 -18.41 15.97
C VAL A 146 5.23 -17.32 14.90
N LEU A 147 6.47 -16.94 14.56
CA LEU A 147 6.79 -15.97 13.50
C LEU A 147 7.26 -16.71 12.25
N LYS A 148 7.14 -16.09 11.07
CA LYS A 148 7.60 -16.69 9.81
C LYS A 148 9.12 -16.90 9.82
N PRO A 149 9.61 -18.16 9.78
CA PRO A 149 11.04 -18.42 9.73
C PRO A 149 11.58 -18.20 8.30
N LYS A 150 12.88 -17.89 8.16
CA LYS A 150 13.54 -17.87 6.84
C LYS A 150 13.59 -19.25 6.21
N VAL A 151 13.77 -20.26 7.05
CA VAL A 151 13.80 -21.69 6.72
C VAL A 151 13.10 -22.41 7.88
N GLY A 152 12.08 -23.21 7.57
CA GLY A 152 11.35 -24.02 8.56
C GLY A 152 12.27 -25.01 9.27
N PRO A 153 11.84 -25.55 10.43
CA PRO A 153 12.65 -26.51 11.19
C PRO A 153 13.03 -27.80 10.45
N ASP A 154 12.34 -28.11 9.36
CA ASP A 154 12.57 -29.23 8.44
C ASP A 154 13.45 -28.87 7.22
N GLY A 155 13.88 -27.62 7.11
CA GLY A 155 14.63 -27.11 5.95
C GLY A 155 13.75 -26.48 4.86
N THR A 156 12.42 -26.46 5.02
CA THR A 156 11.50 -25.92 4.02
C THR A 156 11.60 -24.40 3.90
N ARG A 157 11.61 -23.88 2.67
CA ARG A 157 11.49 -22.44 2.40
C ARG A 157 10.06 -22.11 2.02
N TYR A 158 9.41 -21.23 2.77
CA TYR A 158 8.05 -20.82 2.48
C TYR A 158 8.04 -19.58 1.59
N SER A 159 7.41 -19.71 0.41
CA SER A 159 7.20 -18.61 -0.53
C SER A 159 6.08 -17.68 -0.09
N SER A 160 5.10 -18.16 0.66
CA SER A 160 3.95 -17.38 1.12
C SER A 160 3.69 -17.55 2.63
N THR A 161 3.11 -16.51 3.25
CA THR A 161 2.64 -16.57 4.64
C THR A 161 1.53 -17.62 4.81
N LEU A 162 0.68 -17.78 3.81
CA LEU A 162 -0.42 -18.74 3.82
C LEU A 162 0.10 -20.19 3.93
N ASP A 163 1.12 -20.54 3.15
CA ASP A 163 1.67 -21.91 3.14
C ASP A 163 2.39 -22.24 4.45
N PHE A 164 3.14 -21.28 4.99
CA PHE A 164 3.76 -21.38 6.32
C PHE A 164 2.72 -21.67 7.41
N LYS A 165 1.62 -20.89 7.44
CA LYS A 165 0.56 -21.05 8.45
C LYS A 165 -0.13 -22.41 8.33
N LYS A 166 -0.46 -22.84 7.10
CA LYS A 166 -1.06 -24.15 6.82
C LYS A 166 -0.20 -25.31 7.31
N ASP A 167 1.11 -25.28 7.00
CA ASP A 167 2.02 -26.35 7.40
C ASP A 167 2.18 -26.41 8.92
N PHE A 168 2.24 -25.26 9.58
CA PHE A 168 2.24 -25.20 11.04
C PHE A 168 0.96 -25.81 11.64
N PHE A 169 -0.23 -25.48 11.14
CA PHE A 169 -1.49 -26.07 11.65
C PHE A 169 -1.48 -27.59 11.54
N ARG A 170 -1.03 -28.11 10.41
CA ARG A 170 -0.87 -29.56 10.22
C ARG A 170 0.06 -30.16 11.28
N ILE A 171 1.23 -29.55 11.51
CA ILE A 171 2.23 -30.06 12.47
C ILE A 171 1.72 -29.96 13.92
N ALA A 172 1.06 -28.86 14.29
CA ALA A 172 0.46 -28.67 15.60
C ALA A 172 -0.60 -29.74 15.88
N MET A 173 -1.52 -29.97 14.94
CA MET A 173 -2.59 -30.97 15.10
C MET A 173 -2.09 -32.42 15.04
N LEU A 174 -0.98 -32.70 14.35
CA LEU A 174 -0.36 -34.03 14.40
C LEU A 174 0.45 -34.25 15.68
N THR A 175 0.98 -33.18 16.28
CA THR A 175 1.68 -33.25 17.57
C THR A 175 0.70 -33.46 18.72
N TYR A 176 -0.37 -32.65 18.77
CA TYR A 176 -1.46 -32.79 19.73
C TYR A 176 -2.59 -33.65 19.16
N GLN A 177 -2.28 -34.92 18.94
CA GLN A 177 -3.16 -35.87 18.25
C GLN A 177 -4.52 -36.09 18.96
N TYR A 178 -4.61 -35.82 20.26
CA TYR A 178 -5.86 -35.92 21.04
C TYR A 178 -6.69 -34.63 21.03
N ALA A 179 -6.14 -33.52 20.53
CA ALA A 179 -6.91 -32.29 20.38
C ALA A 179 -8.01 -32.49 19.34
N THR A 180 -9.27 -32.25 19.74
CA THR A 180 -10.45 -32.41 18.89
C THR A 180 -10.89 -31.09 18.24
N GLU A 181 -10.36 -29.96 18.73
CA GLU A 181 -10.76 -28.62 18.30
C GLU A 181 -9.56 -27.77 17.88
N LEU A 182 -9.73 -27.01 16.80
CA LEU A 182 -8.80 -25.98 16.33
C LEU A 182 -9.57 -24.71 16.02
N MET A 183 -9.32 -23.66 16.80
CA MET A 183 -9.90 -22.33 16.59
C MET A 183 -8.82 -21.38 16.05
N ILE A 184 -9.11 -20.69 14.95
CA ILE A 184 -8.19 -19.73 14.33
C ILE A 184 -8.87 -18.37 14.22
N TYR A 185 -8.26 -17.34 14.78
CA TYR A 185 -8.68 -15.94 14.63
C TYR A 185 -7.80 -15.26 13.60
N GLU A 186 -8.39 -14.71 12.53
CA GLU A 186 -7.69 -14.15 11.38
C GLU A 186 -8.49 -12.99 10.78
N ASP A 187 -7.82 -11.89 10.40
CA ASP A 187 -8.49 -10.71 9.85
C ASP A 187 -8.68 -10.77 8.33
N ARG A 188 -7.89 -11.60 7.63
CA ARG A 188 -7.86 -11.62 6.17
C ARG A 188 -8.83 -12.66 5.61
N PRO A 189 -9.89 -12.25 4.89
CA PRO A 189 -10.86 -13.19 4.32
C PRO A 189 -10.24 -14.22 3.36
N LYS A 190 -9.17 -13.83 2.65
CA LYS A 190 -8.41 -14.72 1.75
C LYS A 190 -7.66 -15.80 2.50
N GLN A 191 -6.98 -15.43 3.60
CA GLN A 191 -6.25 -16.40 4.41
C GLN A 191 -7.24 -17.31 5.14
N ALA A 192 -8.30 -16.74 5.72
CA ALA A 192 -9.35 -17.49 6.38
C ALA A 192 -9.96 -18.57 5.46
N LEU A 193 -10.40 -18.21 4.26
CA LEU A 193 -10.90 -19.16 3.26
C LEU A 193 -9.83 -20.22 2.89
N GLY A 194 -8.58 -19.79 2.75
CA GLY A 194 -7.47 -20.69 2.47
C GLY A 194 -7.23 -21.70 3.60
N PHE A 195 -7.43 -21.32 4.87
CA PHE A 195 -7.34 -22.20 6.03
C PHE A 195 -8.52 -23.17 6.09
N GLU A 196 -9.75 -22.69 5.93
CA GLU A 196 -10.96 -23.54 5.89
C GLU A 196 -10.82 -24.66 4.86
N GLN A 197 -10.42 -24.31 3.63
CA GLN A 197 -10.21 -25.28 2.55
C GLN A 197 -9.10 -26.28 2.88
N HIS A 198 -8.00 -25.81 3.47
CA HIS A 198 -6.88 -26.67 3.84
C HIS A 198 -7.25 -27.64 4.98
N LEU A 199 -7.95 -27.17 5.99
CA LEU A 199 -8.36 -27.97 7.15
C LEU A 199 -9.42 -29.01 6.76
N ALA A 200 -10.34 -28.67 5.85
CA ALA A 200 -11.26 -29.64 5.26
C ALA A 200 -10.52 -30.76 4.53
N GLN A 201 -9.50 -30.41 3.72
CA GLN A 201 -8.66 -31.40 3.03
C GLN A 201 -7.88 -32.29 4.01
N LEU A 202 -7.33 -31.72 5.08
CA LEU A 202 -6.64 -32.51 6.12
C LEU A 202 -7.60 -33.48 6.81
N ASN A 203 -8.80 -33.02 7.18
CA ASN A 203 -9.82 -33.87 7.79
C ASN A 203 -10.23 -35.04 6.89
N ASP A 204 -10.40 -34.82 5.59
CA ASP A 204 -10.71 -35.89 4.64
C ASP A 204 -9.55 -36.90 4.50
N GLN A 205 -8.31 -36.42 4.52
CA GLN A 205 -7.11 -37.28 4.52
C GLN A 205 -7.01 -38.13 5.80
N TRP A 206 -7.30 -37.52 6.96
CA TRP A 206 -7.32 -38.21 8.25
C TRP A 206 -8.40 -39.29 8.31
N LYS A 207 -9.62 -39.02 7.80
CA LYS A 207 -10.70 -40.03 7.69
C LYS A 207 -10.30 -41.26 6.88
N GLN A 208 -9.55 -41.04 5.80
CA GLN A 208 -9.20 -42.10 4.84
C GLN A 208 -8.00 -42.93 5.29
N GLY A 209 -7.34 -42.59 6.42
CA GLY A 209 -6.11 -43.24 6.88
C GLY A 209 -4.98 -43.19 5.86
N SER A 210 -5.06 -42.29 4.87
CA SER A 210 -4.35 -42.42 3.59
C SER A 210 -3.08 -41.57 3.49
N TYR A 211 -2.63 -40.95 4.57
CA TYR A 211 -1.40 -40.16 4.53
C TYR A 211 -0.17 -41.05 4.73
N ARG A 212 0.53 -41.35 3.63
CA ARG A 212 1.80 -42.11 3.61
C ARG A 212 2.84 -41.45 4.53
N GLY A 213 2.92 -41.94 5.78
CA GLY A 213 3.99 -41.60 6.72
C GLY A 213 3.62 -40.70 7.90
N ASN A 214 2.41 -40.12 7.96
CA ASN A 214 1.98 -39.35 9.14
C ASN A 214 1.28 -40.24 10.17
N PRO A 215 1.28 -39.86 11.46
CA PRO A 215 0.41 -40.47 12.46
C PRO A 215 -1.05 -40.41 12.02
N SER A 216 -1.77 -41.52 12.14
CA SER A 216 -3.22 -41.54 11.95
C SER A 216 -3.87 -40.80 13.13
N ARG A 217 -4.77 -39.85 12.85
CA ARG A 217 -5.58 -39.15 13.85
C ARG A 217 -7.03 -39.02 13.39
N ASP A 218 -7.93 -38.78 14.33
CA ASP A 218 -9.32 -38.49 14.00
C ASP A 218 -9.48 -37.05 13.49
N PRO A 219 -10.49 -36.79 12.63
CA PRO A 219 -10.83 -35.44 12.19
C PRO A 219 -11.13 -34.49 13.35
N VAL A 220 -10.88 -33.20 13.14
CA VAL A 220 -11.10 -32.15 14.15
C VAL A 220 -12.24 -31.22 13.76
N ARG A 221 -12.88 -30.64 14.77
CA ARG A 221 -13.71 -29.45 14.59
C ARG A 221 -12.78 -28.26 14.40
N ALA A 222 -12.63 -27.82 13.15
CA ALA A 222 -11.84 -26.64 12.81
C ALA A 222 -12.78 -25.46 12.52
N GLU A 223 -12.55 -24.33 13.20
CA GLU A 223 -13.29 -23.10 12.98
C GLU A 223 -12.32 -21.94 12.73
N VAL A 224 -12.62 -21.15 11.71
CA VAL A 224 -11.87 -19.94 11.38
C VAL A 224 -12.78 -18.75 11.62
N VAL A 225 -12.49 -18.00 12.68
CA VAL A 225 -13.22 -16.79 13.06
C VAL A 225 -12.60 -15.62 12.32
N LEU A 226 -13.34 -15.08 11.34
CA LEU A 226 -12.94 -13.86 10.65
C LEU A 226 -13.12 -12.66 11.58
N VAL A 227 -12.01 -12.05 11.98
CA VAL A 227 -11.99 -10.85 12.83
C VAL A 227 -12.09 -9.62 11.95
N GLU A 228 -13.00 -8.70 12.28
CA GLU A 228 -13.10 -7.45 11.52
C GLU A 228 -11.94 -6.51 11.87
N PRO A 229 -11.08 -6.15 10.91
CA PRO A 229 -9.92 -5.32 11.20
C PRO A 229 -10.34 -3.88 11.52
N ARG A 230 -9.83 -3.35 12.63
CA ARG A 230 -9.97 -1.93 12.95
C ARG A 230 -8.81 -1.15 12.37
N LEU A 231 -9.10 -0.32 11.36
CA LEU A 231 -8.09 0.47 10.65
C LEU A 231 -7.38 1.43 11.62
N ALA A 232 -6.06 1.41 11.58
CA ALA A 232 -5.20 2.37 12.25
C ALA A 232 -4.21 2.95 11.24
N TYR A 233 -3.83 4.20 11.44
CA TYR A 233 -2.81 4.91 10.65
C TYR A 233 -1.83 5.56 11.62
N PHE A 234 -0.61 5.83 11.15
CA PHE A 234 0.31 6.66 11.93
C PHE A 234 -0.17 8.11 11.94
N ASP A 235 0.39 8.90 12.87
CA ASP A 235 0.42 10.34 12.68
C ASP A 235 1.09 10.67 11.33
N THR A 236 0.53 11.64 10.61
CA THR A 236 0.97 11.98 9.25
C THR A 236 2.46 12.28 9.16
N GLN A 237 3.00 13.08 10.10
CA GLN A 237 4.41 13.45 10.06
C GLN A 237 5.28 12.26 10.43
N LEU A 238 4.89 11.51 11.45
CA LEU A 238 5.60 10.30 11.85
C LEU A 238 5.69 9.30 10.68
N GLU A 239 4.59 9.08 9.95
CA GLU A 239 4.55 8.18 8.81
C GLU A 239 5.53 8.61 7.71
N ILE A 240 5.49 9.89 7.33
CA ILE A 240 6.40 10.46 6.33
C ILE A 240 7.85 10.27 6.78
N ASP A 241 8.16 10.59 8.04
CA ASP A 241 9.52 10.45 8.58
C ASP A 241 9.99 8.99 8.56
N GLN A 242 9.12 8.02 8.90
CA GLN A 242 9.47 6.60 8.81
C GLN A 242 9.81 6.17 7.39
N ILE A 243 8.96 6.55 6.43
CA ILE A 243 9.15 6.16 5.03
C ILE A 243 10.39 6.85 4.43
N MET A 244 10.64 8.11 4.78
CA MET A 244 11.88 8.80 4.39
C MET A 244 13.12 8.06 4.92
N ARG A 245 13.13 7.67 6.19
CA ARG A 245 14.26 6.90 6.77
C ARG A 245 14.48 5.57 6.06
N MET A 246 13.39 4.86 5.72
CA MET A 246 13.45 3.60 4.99
C MET A 246 14.03 3.79 3.57
N ILE A 247 13.62 4.86 2.87
CA ILE A 247 14.14 5.22 1.55
C ILE A 247 15.62 5.60 1.63
N ASP A 248 16.02 6.43 2.59
CA ASP A 248 17.40 6.89 2.75
C ASP A 248 18.34 5.72 3.04
N ALA A 249 17.95 4.81 3.95
CA ALA A 249 18.71 3.60 4.25
C ALA A 249 18.86 2.70 3.02
N ASN A 250 17.77 2.50 2.27
CA ASN A 250 17.79 1.74 1.03
C ASN A 250 18.71 2.37 -0.03
N ASN A 251 18.52 3.66 -0.31
CA ASN A 251 19.26 4.39 -1.32
C ASN A 251 20.76 4.43 -1.00
N LEU A 252 21.12 4.60 0.27
CA LEU A 252 22.51 4.53 0.72
C LEU A 252 23.09 3.14 0.50
N ALA A 253 22.36 2.07 0.86
CA ALA A 253 22.82 0.70 0.66
C ALA A 253 23.04 0.37 -0.83
N VAL A 254 22.13 0.79 -1.71
CA VAL A 254 22.25 0.61 -3.16
C VAL A 254 23.47 1.37 -3.70
N LYS A 255 23.66 2.64 -3.34
CA LYS A 255 24.82 3.45 -3.76
C LYS A 255 26.15 2.85 -3.28
N MET A 256 26.16 2.20 -2.13
CA MET A 256 27.34 1.53 -1.57
C MET A 256 27.58 0.12 -2.14
N GLY A 257 26.77 -0.34 -3.11
CA GLY A 257 26.88 -1.69 -3.67
C GLY A 257 26.49 -2.81 -2.69
N ARG A 258 25.76 -2.47 -1.62
CA ARG A 258 25.26 -3.40 -0.59
C ARG A 258 23.78 -3.76 -0.78
N GLY A 259 23.15 -3.21 -1.81
CA GLY A 259 21.77 -3.52 -2.17
C GLY A 259 21.62 -4.95 -2.71
N LYS A 260 20.38 -5.48 -2.65
CA LYS A 260 20.02 -6.67 -3.43
C LYS A 260 20.18 -6.37 -4.93
N GLN A 261 20.42 -7.37 -5.76
CA GLN A 261 20.60 -7.17 -7.22
C GLN A 261 19.36 -6.54 -7.90
N SER A 262 18.18 -6.69 -7.31
CA SER A 262 16.93 -6.06 -7.73
C SER A 262 16.63 -4.71 -7.05
N ALA A 263 17.44 -4.27 -6.10
CA ALA A 263 17.16 -3.07 -5.32
C ALA A 263 17.17 -1.82 -6.21
N ARG A 264 16.18 -0.96 -6.03
CA ARG A 264 16.01 0.30 -6.76
C ARG A 264 16.31 1.48 -5.85
N ILE A 265 16.74 2.58 -6.45
CA ILE A 265 16.80 3.87 -5.75
C ILE A 265 15.40 4.49 -5.86
N TRP A 266 14.85 4.95 -4.75
CA TRP A 266 13.51 5.53 -4.69
C TRP A 266 13.58 7.02 -4.40
N ASN A 267 12.67 7.78 -5.00
CA ASN A 267 12.43 9.19 -4.74
C ASN A 267 11.02 9.39 -4.20
N MET A 268 10.90 10.30 -3.25
CA MET A 268 9.62 10.71 -2.67
C MET A 268 9.22 12.07 -3.26
N ILE A 269 8.05 12.14 -3.91
CA ILE A 269 7.60 13.34 -4.63
C ILE A 269 6.19 13.70 -4.19
N LYS A 270 5.98 14.97 -3.86
CA LYS A 270 4.65 15.52 -3.59
C LYS A 270 3.94 15.76 -4.92
N SER A 271 2.85 15.05 -5.16
CA SER A 271 2.01 15.17 -6.35
C SER A 271 0.68 15.80 -5.98
N ARG A 272 0.36 16.95 -6.60
CA ARG A 272 -1.00 17.49 -6.60
C ARG A 272 -1.90 16.57 -7.43
N ILE A 273 -3.08 16.24 -6.90
CA ILE A 273 -4.07 15.39 -7.57
C ILE A 273 -5.16 16.28 -8.18
N TYR A 274 -5.81 17.12 -7.38
CA TYR A 274 -6.78 18.10 -7.86
C TYR A 274 -6.82 19.30 -6.90
N THR A 275 -7.56 20.33 -7.30
CA THR A 275 -7.93 21.44 -6.43
C THR A 275 -9.44 21.45 -6.23
N GLY A 276 -9.86 21.62 -4.99
CA GLY A 276 -11.25 21.56 -4.61
C GLY A 276 -11.54 22.37 -3.36
N TYR A 277 -12.81 22.48 -3.04
CA TYR A 277 -13.24 22.86 -1.70
C TYR A 277 -13.21 21.60 -0.84
N LEU A 278 -12.19 21.49 0.03
CA LEU A 278 -12.02 20.34 0.92
C LEU A 278 -12.96 20.46 2.12
N VAL A 279 -13.59 19.34 2.48
CA VAL A 279 -14.60 19.24 3.53
C VAL A 279 -13.95 18.63 4.77
N GLN A 280 -14.35 19.12 5.95
CA GLN A 280 -13.85 18.57 7.20
C GLN A 280 -14.35 17.13 7.43
N PRO A 281 -13.59 16.27 8.13
CA PRO A 281 -13.99 14.89 8.37
C PRO A 281 -15.36 14.74 9.04
N GLU A 282 -15.72 15.61 9.97
CA GLU A 282 -16.99 15.58 10.70
C GLU A 282 -18.18 15.82 9.75
N ASP A 283 -18.04 16.77 8.84
CA ASP A 283 -19.05 17.08 7.83
C ASP A 283 -19.10 16.00 6.75
N SER A 284 -17.95 15.43 6.38
CA SER A 284 -17.87 14.28 5.47
C SER A 284 -18.72 13.12 6.00
N GLN A 285 -18.60 12.79 7.30
CA GLN A 285 -19.40 11.73 7.93
C GLN A 285 -20.89 12.04 7.96
N ARG A 286 -21.28 13.31 8.18
CA ARG A 286 -22.69 13.73 8.11
C ARG A 286 -23.25 13.58 6.70
N LEU A 287 -22.49 13.97 5.68
CA LEU A 287 -22.87 13.87 4.27
C LEU A 287 -23.00 12.41 3.80
N LEU A 288 -22.13 11.51 4.26
CA LEU A 288 -22.21 10.09 3.91
C LEU A 288 -23.50 9.41 4.39
N LYS A 289 -24.18 9.95 5.40
CA LYS A 289 -25.50 9.46 5.85
C LYS A 289 -26.64 9.75 4.88
N LEU A 290 -26.40 10.54 3.84
CA LEU A 290 -27.39 10.86 2.80
C LEU A 290 -27.60 9.72 1.79
N VAL A 291 -26.76 8.68 1.84
CA VAL A 291 -26.85 7.50 0.98
C VAL A 291 -26.83 6.24 1.84
N ASP A 292 -27.53 5.20 1.39
CA ASP A 292 -27.59 3.94 2.12
C ASP A 292 -26.20 3.30 2.24
N SER A 293 -26.00 2.63 3.39
CA SER A 293 -24.75 1.96 3.70
C SER A 293 -24.45 0.87 2.65
N PRO A 294 -23.18 0.51 2.41
CA PRO A 294 -22.84 -0.60 1.52
C PRO A 294 -23.44 -1.95 1.97
N GLU A 295 -23.74 -2.08 3.26
CA GLU A 295 -24.29 -3.30 3.88
C GLU A 295 -25.77 -3.52 3.54
N ASP A 296 -26.54 -2.43 3.44
CA ASP A 296 -28.00 -2.48 3.18
C ASP A 296 -28.35 -2.87 1.74
N ASP A 297 -27.45 -2.63 0.77
CA ASP A 297 -27.73 -2.78 -0.66
C ASP A 297 -27.10 -4.05 -1.28
N GLY A 298 -26.50 -4.93 -0.46
CA GLY A 298 -25.78 -6.13 -0.92
C GLY A 298 -24.60 -5.83 -1.87
N MET A 299 -24.18 -4.56 -1.95
CA MET A 299 -23.26 -4.02 -2.95
C MET A 299 -21.82 -3.97 -2.45
N LYS A 300 -21.11 -5.10 -2.59
CA LYS A 300 -19.77 -5.34 -2.00
C LYS A 300 -18.60 -4.52 -2.58
N GLU A 301 -18.81 -3.64 -3.58
CA GLU A 301 -17.71 -2.91 -4.26
C GLU A 301 -17.97 -1.42 -4.48
N SER A 302 -18.41 -0.71 -3.43
CA SER A 302 -18.51 0.75 -3.43
C SER A 302 -17.41 1.42 -2.59
N ARG A 303 -17.08 2.66 -2.95
CA ARG A 303 -16.22 3.59 -2.21
C ARG A 303 -17.11 4.73 -1.73
N MET A 304 -16.98 5.06 -0.45
CA MET A 304 -17.59 6.25 0.14
C MET A 304 -16.64 7.43 -0.06
N MET A 305 -17.16 8.54 -0.53
CA MET A 305 -16.40 9.77 -0.80
C MET A 305 -17.26 10.91 -0.27
N ALA A 306 -16.71 11.86 0.46
CA ALA A 306 -17.45 13.06 0.90
C ALA A 306 -16.49 14.17 1.35
N ASP A 307 -15.24 14.10 0.88
CA ASP A 307 -14.13 14.92 1.38
C ASP A 307 -13.86 16.15 0.51
N ASN A 308 -14.47 16.27 -0.68
CA ASN A 308 -14.22 17.41 -1.56
C ASN A 308 -15.35 17.75 -2.54
N ILE A 309 -15.47 19.05 -2.84
CA ILE A 309 -16.21 19.58 -4.00
C ILE A 309 -15.16 19.98 -5.04
N MET A 310 -15.18 19.35 -6.21
CA MET A 310 -14.11 19.54 -7.18
C MET A 310 -14.22 20.89 -7.91
N ILE A 311 -13.14 21.67 -7.91
CA ILE A 311 -13.04 22.92 -8.69
C ILE A 311 -12.52 22.61 -10.08
N SER A 312 -11.39 21.92 -10.19
CA SER A 312 -10.78 21.55 -11.48
C SER A 312 -10.10 20.18 -11.41
N PHE A 313 -10.20 19.42 -12.52
CA PHE A 313 -9.50 18.14 -12.74
C PHE A 313 -8.05 18.33 -13.21
N ARG A 314 -7.63 19.56 -13.44
CA ARG A 314 -6.27 19.91 -13.88
C ARG A 314 -5.62 20.77 -12.81
N PRO A 315 -4.28 20.91 -12.82
CA PRO A 315 -3.63 21.95 -12.04
C PRO A 315 -4.31 23.29 -12.36
N PRO A 316 -5.01 23.92 -11.40
CA PRO A 316 -5.79 25.11 -11.70
C PRO A 316 -4.83 26.26 -12.00
N ARG A 317 -5.22 27.08 -12.96
CA ARG A 317 -4.55 28.35 -13.23
C ARG A 317 -4.90 29.35 -12.12
N ASP A 318 -4.06 30.35 -11.90
CA ASP A 318 -4.29 31.35 -10.85
C ASP A 318 -5.62 32.10 -11.00
N ASP A 319 -6.11 32.28 -12.24
CA ASP A 319 -7.43 32.87 -12.48
C ASP A 319 -8.58 32.00 -11.98
N ILE A 320 -8.46 30.66 -12.07
CA ILE A 320 -9.44 29.72 -11.51
C ILE A 320 -9.47 29.82 -9.99
N ILE A 321 -8.29 29.88 -9.36
CA ILE A 321 -8.18 30.01 -7.90
C ILE A 321 -8.78 31.33 -7.41
N ARG A 322 -8.45 32.45 -8.07
CA ARG A 322 -9.04 33.76 -7.73
C ARG A 322 -10.57 33.74 -7.84
N ARG A 323 -11.13 33.11 -8.88
CA ARG A 323 -12.59 32.95 -9.03
C ARG A 323 -13.22 32.07 -7.96
N ALA A 324 -12.49 31.06 -7.47
CA ALA A 324 -12.91 30.25 -6.32
C ALA A 324 -12.80 30.99 -4.97
N GLY A 325 -12.20 32.18 -4.95
CA GLY A 325 -12.04 33.01 -3.74
C GLY A 325 -10.61 33.16 -3.23
N GLY A 326 -9.64 32.52 -3.89
CA GLY A 326 -8.26 32.43 -3.40
C GLY A 326 -8.00 31.16 -2.59
N TRP A 327 -6.73 30.91 -2.29
CA TRP A 327 -6.32 29.82 -1.40
C TRP A 327 -6.84 30.04 0.01
N SER A 328 -7.20 28.95 0.68
CA SER A 328 -7.74 28.97 2.05
C SER A 328 -9.07 29.73 2.18
N ALA A 329 -9.71 30.10 1.06
CA ALA A 329 -11.01 30.72 1.09
C ALA A 329 -12.05 29.74 1.60
N HIS A 330 -12.80 30.14 2.62
CA HIS A 330 -13.87 29.34 3.19
C HIS A 330 -15.15 29.49 2.37
N ARG A 331 -15.88 28.40 2.17
CA ARG A 331 -17.19 28.38 1.53
C ARG A 331 -18.17 27.53 2.33
N LYS A 332 -19.33 28.11 2.60
CA LYS A 332 -20.45 27.43 3.24
C LYS A 332 -21.44 26.97 2.18
N TRP A 333 -21.75 25.68 2.20
CA TRP A 333 -22.61 25.02 1.23
C TRP A 333 -23.87 24.49 1.91
N ARG A 334 -24.93 24.34 1.12
CA ARG A 334 -26.14 23.64 1.49
C ARG A 334 -26.44 22.55 0.47
N VAL A 335 -26.75 21.35 0.94
CA VAL A 335 -27.30 20.29 0.10
C VAL A 335 -28.70 20.67 -0.35
N ASN A 336 -28.92 20.74 -1.67
CA ASN A 336 -30.22 21.08 -2.26
C ASN A 336 -30.75 20.03 -3.24
N GLY A 337 -30.08 18.88 -3.31
CA GLY A 337 -30.59 17.71 -4.01
C GLY A 337 -29.67 16.50 -3.86
N ILE A 338 -30.23 15.31 -4.05
CA ILE A 338 -29.48 14.05 -4.11
C ILE A 338 -29.84 13.34 -5.40
N GLY A 339 -28.85 12.75 -6.05
CA GLY A 339 -29.07 12.03 -7.30
C GLY A 339 -28.08 10.89 -7.48
N SER A 340 -28.39 10.01 -8.43
CA SER A 340 -27.52 8.92 -8.82
C SER A 340 -27.51 8.72 -10.33
N HIS A 341 -26.44 8.12 -10.83
CA HIS A 341 -26.32 7.73 -12.23
C HIS A 341 -26.03 6.23 -12.30
N ASN A 342 -26.81 5.50 -13.12
CA ASN A 342 -26.69 4.05 -13.39
C ASN A 342 -26.52 3.15 -12.15
N ASN A 343 -27.04 3.59 -10.99
CA ASN A 343 -26.83 2.93 -9.70
C ASN A 343 -25.34 2.60 -9.42
N CYS A 344 -24.45 3.45 -9.92
CA CYS A 344 -23.01 3.27 -9.87
C CYS A 344 -22.27 4.45 -9.27
N ILE A 345 -22.90 5.63 -9.22
CA ILE A 345 -22.41 6.83 -8.54
C ILE A 345 -23.59 7.61 -7.95
N TRP A 346 -23.41 8.12 -6.73
CA TRP A 346 -24.37 8.91 -5.98
C TRP A 346 -23.69 10.20 -5.54
N ALA A 347 -24.40 11.31 -5.63
CA ALA A 347 -23.88 12.63 -5.30
C ALA A 347 -24.96 13.51 -4.66
N ALA A 348 -24.52 14.49 -3.88
CA ALA A 348 -25.35 15.60 -3.44
C ALA A 348 -25.05 16.84 -4.28
N ARG A 349 -26.10 17.48 -4.79
CA ARG A 349 -26.05 18.80 -5.42
C ARG A 349 -26.02 19.87 -4.35
N LEU A 350 -25.23 20.90 -4.60
CA LEU A 350 -24.95 21.95 -3.64
C LEU A 350 -25.32 23.32 -4.17
N ALA A 351 -25.79 24.17 -3.26
CA ALA A 351 -25.87 25.62 -3.45
C ALA A 351 -25.02 26.33 -2.39
N PRO A 352 -24.48 27.52 -2.68
CA PRO A 352 -23.94 28.39 -1.64
C PRO A 352 -25.01 28.67 -0.58
N ALA A 353 -24.65 28.56 0.70
CA ALA A 353 -25.60 28.86 1.78
C ALA A 353 -25.98 30.35 1.82
N ASP A 354 -25.06 31.22 1.37
CA ASP A 354 -25.32 32.63 1.05
C ASP A 354 -25.48 32.77 -0.47
N PRO A 355 -26.68 33.10 -0.98
CA PRO A 355 -26.96 33.27 -2.41
C PRO A 355 -26.12 34.37 -3.08
N HIS A 356 -25.55 35.32 -2.33
CA HIS A 356 -24.72 36.39 -2.85
C HIS A 356 -23.25 36.00 -3.00
N LEU A 357 -22.84 34.86 -2.43
CA LEU A 357 -21.46 34.39 -2.49
C LEU A 357 -21.17 33.76 -3.85
N SER A 358 -20.25 34.37 -4.61
CA SER A 358 -19.78 33.78 -5.86
C SER A 358 -18.96 32.52 -5.57
N VAL A 359 -19.35 31.42 -6.20
CA VAL A 359 -18.62 30.15 -6.21
C VAL A 359 -18.23 29.79 -7.62
N TYR A 360 -17.12 29.09 -7.75
CA TYR A 360 -16.62 28.61 -9.03
C TYR A 360 -16.29 27.13 -8.98
N THR A 361 -16.79 26.39 -9.95
CA THR A 361 -16.40 25.02 -10.30
C THR A 361 -16.33 24.95 -11.81
N GLU A 362 -15.42 24.15 -12.37
CA GLU A 362 -15.43 23.88 -13.82
C GLU A 362 -16.64 23.04 -14.24
N SER A 363 -17.23 22.28 -13.31
CA SER A 363 -18.56 21.71 -13.50
C SER A 363 -19.63 22.81 -13.39
N PHE A 364 -20.67 22.75 -14.23
CA PHE A 364 -21.79 23.69 -14.18
C PHE A 364 -22.62 23.56 -12.90
N THR A 365 -22.57 22.41 -12.25
CA THR A 365 -23.34 22.11 -11.05
C THR A 365 -22.38 21.73 -9.92
N PRO A 366 -22.22 22.58 -8.88
CA PRO A 366 -21.48 22.22 -7.69
C PRO A 366 -22.10 20.98 -7.06
N MET A 367 -21.29 19.94 -6.90
CA MET A 367 -21.73 18.67 -6.32
C MET A 367 -20.59 18.00 -5.56
N ILE A 368 -20.98 17.18 -4.59
CA ILE A 368 -20.07 16.29 -3.88
C ILE A 368 -20.48 14.84 -4.17
N VAL A 369 -19.52 14.04 -4.63
CA VAL A 369 -19.72 12.58 -4.79
C VAL A 369 -19.79 12.00 -3.39
N LEU A 370 -20.83 11.20 -3.10
CA LEU A 370 -21.10 10.57 -1.81
C LEU A 370 -20.66 9.09 -1.79
N LYS A 371 -20.93 8.40 -2.90
CA LYS A 371 -20.68 6.96 -3.05
C LYS A 371 -20.44 6.65 -4.52
N MET A 372 -19.56 5.71 -4.83
CA MET A 372 -19.36 5.23 -6.21
C MET A 372 -18.81 3.81 -6.26
N ARG A 373 -19.09 3.07 -7.33
CA ARG A 373 -18.49 1.74 -7.56
C ARG A 373 -17.01 1.88 -7.92
N LYS A 374 -16.19 0.89 -7.52
CA LYS A 374 -14.72 0.92 -7.70
C LYS A 374 -14.24 1.11 -9.15
N SER A 375 -15.04 0.72 -10.15
CA SER A 375 -14.71 0.83 -11.58
C SER A 375 -15.19 2.11 -12.26
N VAL A 376 -15.95 2.95 -11.54
CA VAL A 376 -16.51 4.21 -12.05
C VAL A 376 -15.48 5.32 -11.85
N LYS A 377 -15.56 6.40 -12.64
CA LYS A 377 -14.76 7.61 -12.43
C LYS A 377 -15.61 8.68 -11.75
N ALA A 378 -15.04 9.44 -10.80
CA ALA A 378 -15.75 10.53 -10.14
C ALA A 378 -16.34 11.57 -11.12
N SER A 379 -15.68 11.78 -12.27
CA SER A 379 -16.17 12.65 -13.36
C SER A 379 -17.52 12.24 -13.94
N GLU A 380 -17.95 10.98 -13.76
CA GLU A 380 -19.27 10.51 -14.22
C GLU A 380 -20.42 11.11 -13.41
N ALA A 381 -20.18 11.70 -12.24
CA ALA A 381 -21.19 12.41 -11.47
C ALA A 381 -21.83 13.57 -12.27
N ASN A 382 -21.09 14.15 -13.23
CA ASN A 382 -21.62 15.17 -14.14
C ASN A 382 -22.75 14.65 -15.07
N ARG A 383 -22.98 13.33 -15.13
CA ARG A 383 -24.07 12.69 -15.89
C ARG A 383 -25.34 12.48 -15.08
N ILE A 384 -25.37 12.92 -13.82
CA ILE A 384 -26.58 12.89 -13.00
C ILE A 384 -27.53 14.00 -13.48
N HIS A 385 -28.64 13.59 -14.07
CA HIS A 385 -29.71 14.50 -14.52
C HIS A 385 -30.96 14.40 -13.65
N ASN A 386 -31.19 13.25 -13.02
CA ASN A 386 -32.32 13.01 -12.14
C ASN A 386 -31.93 13.35 -10.71
N TRP A 387 -32.32 14.55 -10.26
CA TRP A 387 -32.09 15.02 -8.91
C TRP A 387 -33.41 14.99 -8.13
N VAL A 388 -33.35 14.44 -6.91
CA VAL A 388 -34.39 14.63 -5.91
C VAL A 388 -34.10 15.96 -5.22
N ASP A 389 -34.95 16.96 -5.44
CA ASP A 389 -34.79 18.27 -4.82
C ASP A 389 -34.99 18.18 -3.30
N ILE A 390 -34.13 18.88 -2.55
CA ILE A 390 -34.18 18.92 -1.08
C ILE A 390 -34.43 20.38 -0.67
N PRO A 391 -35.62 20.68 -0.11
CA PRO A 391 -35.94 22.00 0.38
C PRO A 391 -35.11 22.38 1.62
N ASP A 392 -34.95 23.69 1.86
CA ASP A 392 -34.12 24.23 2.95
C ASP A 392 -34.54 23.79 4.37
N TRP A 393 -35.80 23.37 4.56
CA TRP A 393 -36.34 22.91 5.84
C TRP A 393 -36.20 21.40 6.09
N ASP A 394 -35.72 20.63 5.10
CA ASP A 394 -35.50 19.19 5.23
C ASP A 394 -34.21 18.94 6.02
N GLU A 395 -34.21 17.93 6.90
CA GLU A 395 -33.01 17.58 7.70
C GLU A 395 -31.81 17.16 6.83
N ARG A 396 -32.08 16.70 5.60
CA ARG A 396 -31.06 16.36 4.60
C ARG A 396 -30.46 17.59 3.93
N ALA A 397 -31.01 18.79 4.13
CA ALA A 397 -30.45 20.07 3.67
C ALA A 397 -29.23 20.49 4.51
N ILE A 398 -28.26 19.57 4.63
CA ILE A 398 -27.07 19.72 5.47
C ILE A 398 -26.28 20.96 5.03
N VAL A 399 -26.00 21.83 5.99
CA VAL A 399 -25.11 22.98 5.83
C VAL A 399 -23.75 22.64 6.43
N PHE A 400 -22.69 22.90 5.66
CA PHE A 400 -21.32 22.58 6.04
C PHE A 400 -20.31 23.57 5.44
N ASP A 401 -19.12 23.60 6.03
CA ASP A 401 -18.02 24.47 5.62
C ASP A 401 -16.96 23.70 4.83
N SER A 402 -16.25 24.41 3.97
CA SER A 402 -15.18 23.86 3.13
C SER A 402 -14.10 24.91 2.88
N VAL A 403 -12.92 24.47 2.46
CA VAL A 403 -11.77 25.34 2.23
C VAL A 403 -11.14 25.08 0.87
N VAL A 404 -10.85 26.12 0.10
CA VAL A 404 -10.12 26.00 -1.18
C VAL A 404 -8.68 25.55 -0.92
N GLN A 405 -8.38 24.29 -1.29
CA GLN A 405 -7.06 23.69 -1.11
C GLN A 405 -6.77 22.66 -2.21
N ASP A 406 -5.49 22.30 -2.30
CA ASP A 406 -5.08 21.15 -3.10
C ASP A 406 -5.27 19.85 -2.34
N LYS A 407 -5.80 18.84 -3.03
CA LYS A 407 -5.55 17.46 -2.64
C LYS A 407 -4.18 17.07 -3.15
N VAL A 408 -3.26 16.82 -2.23
CA VAL A 408 -1.91 16.34 -2.51
C VAL A 408 -1.73 14.94 -1.97
N VAL A 409 -0.96 14.13 -2.68
CA VAL A 409 -0.47 12.84 -2.21
C VAL A 409 1.02 12.76 -2.46
N ILE A 410 1.68 11.85 -1.77
CA ILE A 410 3.09 11.55 -1.93
C ILE A 410 3.21 10.30 -2.79
N LYS A 411 4.15 10.34 -3.74
CA LYS A 411 4.47 9.26 -4.66
C LYS A 411 5.89 8.77 -4.44
N LEU A 412 6.05 7.46 -4.46
CA LEU A 412 7.34 6.77 -4.51
C LEU A 412 7.62 6.36 -5.94
N LEU A 413 8.62 7.01 -6.54
CA LEU A 413 9.04 6.73 -7.91
C LEU A 413 10.48 6.21 -7.91
N GLU A 414 10.77 5.24 -8.78
CA GLU A 414 12.13 4.81 -9.04
C GLU A 414 12.95 5.99 -9.60
N ALA A 415 14.16 6.20 -9.10
CA ALA A 415 15.01 7.27 -9.57
C ALA A 415 15.31 7.09 -11.06
N PRO A 416 15.19 8.15 -11.87
CA PRO A 416 15.46 8.05 -13.30
C PRO A 416 16.94 7.69 -13.52
N GLU A 417 17.24 6.88 -14.53
CA GLU A 417 18.62 6.53 -14.88
C GLU A 417 19.47 7.78 -15.18
N ASN A 418 18.85 8.81 -15.77
CA ASN A 418 19.46 10.10 -16.05
C ASN A 418 18.53 11.23 -15.61
N GLY A 419 19.05 12.15 -14.80
CA GLY A 419 18.32 13.36 -14.38
C GLY A 419 17.74 13.28 -12.97
N TYR A 420 16.77 14.15 -12.69
CA TYR A 420 16.09 14.24 -11.40
C TYR A 420 14.61 14.58 -11.59
N TYR A 421 13.79 14.26 -10.60
CA TYR A 421 12.41 14.71 -10.60
C TYR A 421 12.34 16.18 -10.17
N THR A 422 11.67 17.00 -10.97
CA THR A 422 11.27 18.36 -10.62
C THR A 422 10.15 18.35 -9.59
N ALA A 423 9.86 19.50 -8.97
CA ALA A 423 8.80 19.64 -7.97
C ALA A 423 7.39 19.28 -8.51
N ASP A 424 7.16 19.38 -9.82
CA ASP A 424 5.94 18.95 -10.50
C ASP A 424 5.98 17.49 -10.99
N GLY A 425 7.02 16.74 -10.62
CA GLY A 425 7.17 15.30 -10.90
C GLY A 425 7.64 14.97 -12.32
N ARG A 426 8.14 15.94 -13.09
CA ARG A 426 8.74 15.70 -14.41
C ARG A 426 10.22 15.32 -14.27
N ILE A 427 10.75 14.57 -15.24
CA ILE A 427 12.18 14.25 -15.25
C ILE A 427 12.90 15.39 -15.98
N ALA A 428 13.76 16.12 -15.27
CA ALA A 428 14.69 17.08 -15.86
C ALA A 428 16.06 16.43 -16.03
N SER A 429 16.73 16.70 -17.16
CA SER A 429 18.08 16.19 -17.39
C SER A 429 19.11 17.03 -16.63
N HIS A 430 20.26 16.44 -16.28
CA HIS A 430 21.36 17.20 -15.66
C HIS A 430 21.92 18.31 -16.57
N GLY A 431 21.58 18.32 -17.88
CA GLY A 431 22.00 19.32 -18.85
C GLY A 431 21.12 20.57 -18.94
N ASP A 432 19.93 20.58 -18.33
CA ASP A 432 18.95 21.67 -18.45
C ASP A 432 19.19 22.85 -17.49
N THR A 433 20.30 22.86 -16.75
CA THR A 433 20.63 23.92 -15.78
C THR A 433 21.25 25.18 -16.40
N ASN A 434 21.47 25.21 -17.72
CA ASN A 434 21.80 26.46 -18.40
C ASN A 434 20.51 27.22 -18.73
N GLY A 435 20.12 28.11 -17.81
CA GLY A 435 18.95 28.96 -17.91
C GLY A 435 18.86 29.71 -19.23
N HIS A 436 18.05 29.19 -20.15
CA HIS A 436 17.47 29.94 -21.25
C HIS A 436 15.96 29.77 -21.17
N THR A 437 15.30 30.86 -20.76
CA THR A 437 13.86 31.06 -20.94
C THR A 437 13.44 30.64 -22.36
N PRO A 438 12.36 29.87 -22.52
CA PRO A 438 11.91 29.45 -23.84
C PRO A 438 11.22 30.63 -24.52
N THR A 439 12.00 31.47 -25.23
CA THR A 439 11.44 32.35 -26.24
C THR A 439 10.91 31.50 -27.39
N SER A 440 9.61 31.60 -27.62
CA SER A 440 8.86 30.99 -28.72
C SER A 440 9.58 31.13 -30.06
N GLN A 441 10.10 30.02 -30.60
CA GLN A 441 10.53 29.96 -31.99
C GLN A 441 9.30 29.77 -32.89
N HIS A 442 8.71 30.89 -33.31
CA HIS A 442 7.93 30.93 -34.54
C HIS A 442 8.89 30.79 -35.73
N ARG A 443 8.83 29.65 -36.42
CA ARG A 443 9.33 29.51 -37.79
C ARG A 443 8.48 30.37 -38.73
N GLY A 444 9.08 31.43 -39.27
CA GLY A 444 8.50 32.25 -40.34
C GLY A 444 9.63 32.89 -41.16
N VAL A 445 9.75 32.47 -42.41
CA VAL A 445 10.76 32.81 -43.41
C VAL A 445 10.84 34.33 -43.69
N PRO A 446 12.03 34.95 -43.82
CA PRO A 446 12.13 36.36 -44.19
C PRO A 446 12.22 36.53 -45.71
N LYS A 447 11.31 37.34 -46.28
CA LYS A 447 11.57 38.02 -47.55
C LYS A 447 12.10 39.43 -47.26
N ARG A 448 13.20 39.70 -47.95
CA ARG A 448 13.95 40.96 -48.01
C ARG A 448 13.04 42.13 -48.39
N ASP A 449 13.23 43.27 -47.75
CA ASP A 449 13.40 44.53 -48.48
C ASP A 449 14.34 45.50 -47.74
N ARG A 450 15.26 46.04 -48.53
CA ARG A 450 16.15 47.21 -48.33
C ARG A 450 15.27 48.47 -48.16
N MET A 451 15.65 49.60 -47.57
CA MET A 451 16.93 50.25 -47.25
C MET A 451 16.59 51.54 -46.45
N GLN A 452 17.51 51.97 -45.56
CA GLN A 452 17.90 53.37 -45.25
C GLN A 452 16.84 54.34 -44.66
N GLN A 453 17.11 55.29 -43.77
CA GLN A 453 18.28 55.71 -43.00
C GLN A 453 17.75 56.68 -41.92
N ARG A 454 18.36 56.59 -40.72
CA ARG A 454 18.58 57.62 -39.69
C ARG A 454 17.84 58.98 -39.80
N THR A 455 17.21 59.40 -38.71
CA THR A 455 17.68 60.57 -37.94
C THR A 455 17.17 60.55 -36.50
N ALA A 456 18.02 60.96 -35.58
CA ALA A 456 17.76 61.08 -34.14
C ALA A 456 17.17 62.46 -33.82
N GLN A 457 16.31 62.54 -32.78
CA GLN A 457 16.10 63.76 -32.00
C GLN A 457 15.55 63.44 -30.59
N HIS A 458 16.18 64.09 -29.62
CA HIS A 458 15.84 64.30 -28.19
C HIS A 458 14.37 64.76 -27.97
N HIS A 459 13.67 64.71 -26.81
CA HIS A 459 13.97 64.85 -25.37
C HIS A 459 12.67 64.47 -24.53
N PRO A 460 12.56 64.68 -23.19
CA PRO A 460 11.91 63.75 -22.23
C PRO A 460 10.52 64.17 -21.68
N ALA A 461 9.86 63.26 -20.95
CA ALA A 461 9.37 63.41 -19.56
C ALA A 461 8.05 62.68 -19.23
N ALA A 462 8.04 62.09 -18.02
CA ALA A 462 6.95 61.89 -17.06
C ALA A 462 5.75 60.99 -17.40
N GLY A 463 5.51 60.01 -16.52
CA GLY A 463 4.28 59.22 -16.43
C GLY A 463 4.41 58.10 -15.41
N GLU A 464 4.01 58.39 -14.18
CA GLU A 464 3.91 57.48 -13.03
C GLU A 464 3.00 56.26 -13.32
N GLN A 465 3.31 55.11 -12.71
CA GLN A 465 2.44 54.36 -11.78
C GLN A 465 2.68 52.84 -11.82
N SER A 466 2.80 52.29 -10.61
CA SER A 466 2.50 50.91 -10.19
C SER A 466 3.45 49.79 -10.65
N SER A 467 4.01 49.07 -9.70
CA SER A 467 3.44 47.80 -9.19
C SER A 467 4.51 46.90 -8.57
N ALA A 468 4.11 46.25 -7.48
CA ALA A 468 4.50 44.90 -7.05
C ALA A 468 6.00 44.57 -6.97
N ASP A 469 6.52 44.59 -5.73
CA ASP A 469 7.63 43.70 -5.37
C ASP A 469 7.01 42.44 -4.77
N SER A 470 7.03 41.38 -5.58
CA SER A 470 6.57 40.04 -5.25
C SER A 470 7.68 39.30 -4.53
N SER A 471 7.45 38.95 -3.26
CA SER A 471 8.26 37.97 -2.57
C SER A 471 8.05 36.60 -3.20
N ASP A 472 9.10 36.15 -3.88
CA ASP A 472 9.41 34.81 -4.33
C ASP A 472 9.17 33.79 -3.20
N ALA A 473 8.16 32.94 -3.37
CA ALA A 473 7.90 31.79 -2.51
C ALA A 473 8.13 30.53 -3.35
N GLY A 474 9.41 30.14 -3.45
CA GLY A 474 9.85 28.89 -4.05
C GLY A 474 9.28 27.68 -3.30
N ALA A 475 8.87 26.68 -4.08
CA ALA A 475 8.51 25.36 -3.55
C ALA A 475 9.79 24.54 -3.38
N ASP A 476 10.14 24.22 -2.12
CA ASP A 476 11.38 23.53 -1.80
C ASP A 476 11.27 21.99 -1.98
N PRO A 477 12.26 21.33 -2.60
CA PRO A 477 12.47 19.89 -2.41
C PRO A 477 12.82 19.61 -0.94
N PHE A 478 12.40 18.46 -0.40
CA PHE A 478 12.77 18.06 0.96
C PHE A 478 14.31 18.14 1.14
N PRO A 479 14.82 18.90 2.12
CA PRO A 479 16.26 19.00 2.32
C PRO A 479 16.82 17.65 2.79
N PRO A 480 17.99 17.22 2.31
CA PRO A 480 18.67 16.06 2.88
C PRO A 480 19.14 16.41 4.29
N LEU A 481 18.66 15.67 5.30
CA LEU A 481 19.11 15.76 6.69
C LEU A 481 20.53 15.19 6.80
N ALA A 482 21.53 16.03 6.51
CA ALA A 482 22.94 15.75 6.81
C ALA A 482 23.51 16.87 7.69
N LYS A 483 23.38 16.68 9.02
CA LYS A 483 24.34 17.01 10.11
C LYS A 483 23.61 17.31 11.42
N ALA A 484 23.56 16.32 12.30
CA ALA A 484 23.36 16.52 13.73
C ALA A 484 24.03 15.40 14.52
N VAL A 485 25.37 15.39 14.56
CA VAL A 485 26.14 14.66 15.57
C VAL A 485 27.36 15.52 15.93
N GLN A 486 27.64 15.62 17.24
CA GLN A 486 28.67 16.38 17.95
C GLN A 486 28.33 17.85 18.26
N GLN A 487 27.83 18.10 19.47
CA GLN A 487 28.70 18.56 20.58
C GLN A 487 27.89 18.79 21.89
N GLN A 488 28.14 17.94 22.88
CA GLN A 488 28.18 18.33 24.30
C GLN A 488 29.37 17.58 24.92
N GLY A 489 30.25 18.29 25.64
CA GLY A 489 31.28 17.66 26.48
C GLY A 489 32.60 18.40 26.62
N GLN A 490 32.59 19.47 27.43
CA GLN A 490 33.61 19.85 28.43
C GLN A 490 35.13 19.96 28.10
N SER A 491 35.60 21.20 28.25
CA SER A 491 36.67 21.67 29.17
C SER A 491 38.16 21.38 28.91
N GLN A 492 38.92 22.47 29.18
CA GLN A 492 40.33 22.60 29.54
C GLN A 492 41.40 22.61 28.43
N GLY A 493 42.09 23.77 28.35
CA GLY A 493 43.54 23.77 28.54
C GLY A 493 44.44 24.03 27.33
N SER A 494 45.04 25.22 27.34
CA SER A 494 46.46 25.47 27.00
C SER A 494 46.91 25.59 25.53
N GLN A 495 47.36 26.82 25.22
CA GLN A 495 48.62 27.20 24.56
C GLN A 495 49.12 26.48 23.29
N GLY A 496 49.31 27.29 22.24
CA GLY A 496 50.63 27.45 21.62
C GLY A 496 50.88 26.88 20.22
N GLY A 497 51.53 27.71 19.37
CA GLY A 497 52.42 27.28 18.28
C GLY A 497 51.78 27.14 16.89
N ARG A 498 51.95 28.09 15.97
CA ARG A 498 53.05 28.24 14.99
C ARG A 498 53.30 27.02 14.06
N ARG A 499 53.23 27.34 12.74
CA ARG A 499 54.15 27.00 11.62
C ARG A 499 53.82 25.85 10.64
N ARG A 500 53.76 26.29 9.37
CA ARG A 500 54.47 25.85 8.13
C ARG A 500 54.22 24.47 7.50
N GLY A 501 53.94 24.57 6.19
CA GLY A 501 54.61 23.84 5.08
C GLY A 501 54.08 22.43 4.81
N GLY A 502 54.05 21.89 3.60
CA GLY A 502 54.51 22.26 2.26
C GLY A 502 53.93 21.19 1.30
N ASN A 503 53.44 21.54 0.12
CA ASN A 503 54.12 21.48 -1.17
C ASN A 503 54.86 20.16 -1.52
N ARG A 504 54.29 19.40 -2.48
CA ARG A 504 54.89 18.51 -3.52
C ARG A 504 53.69 17.78 -4.18
N GLY A 505 53.39 17.89 -5.48
CA GLY A 505 54.21 17.54 -6.65
C GLY A 505 54.27 16.00 -6.76
N GLN A 506 54.07 15.31 -7.88
CA GLN A 506 53.99 15.62 -9.31
C GLN A 506 53.85 14.24 -10.04
N GLN A 507 53.32 14.23 -11.27
CA GLN A 507 53.53 13.20 -12.33
C GLN A 507 52.88 11.81 -12.08
N GLY A 508 52.30 11.09 -13.05
CA GLY A 508 52.42 11.09 -14.52
C GLY A 508 52.70 9.65 -14.96
N GLY A 509 51.94 9.09 -15.92
CA GLY A 509 52.21 7.75 -16.45
C GLY A 509 51.14 7.22 -17.43
N GLN A 510 51.50 7.16 -18.71
CA GLN A 510 50.75 6.65 -19.87
C GLN A 510 51.02 5.14 -20.12
N HIS A 511 50.37 4.61 -21.17
CA HIS A 511 50.60 3.34 -21.93
C HIS A 511 49.67 2.16 -21.59
N GLN A 512 49.18 1.32 -22.51
CA GLN A 512 49.11 1.26 -23.98
C GLN A 512 48.17 0.08 -24.35
N ASN A 513 47.66 0.11 -25.57
CA ASN A 513 46.90 -0.94 -26.26
C ASN A 513 47.64 -2.29 -26.40
N GLN A 514 46.88 -3.40 -26.45
CA GLN A 514 47.14 -4.46 -27.44
C GLN A 514 45.91 -5.34 -27.75
N TYR A 515 45.77 -5.61 -29.05
CA TYR A 515 44.82 -6.49 -29.73
C TYR A 515 45.02 -7.97 -29.41
N GLN A 516 43.95 -8.79 -29.52
CA GLN A 516 43.99 -9.99 -30.38
C GLN A 516 42.60 -10.55 -30.72
N GLN A 517 42.43 -10.87 -32.01
CA GLN A 517 41.30 -11.54 -32.64
C GLN A 517 41.47 -13.06 -32.66
N ARG A 518 40.35 -13.80 -32.68
CA ARG A 518 40.05 -15.04 -33.45
C ARG A 518 38.60 -15.42 -33.07
N GLY A 519 37.62 -15.65 -33.95
CA GLY A 519 37.62 -16.16 -35.31
C GLY A 519 36.99 -17.57 -35.30
N GLY A 520 35.82 -17.75 -35.90
CA GLY A 520 35.22 -19.09 -36.08
C GLY A 520 33.74 -19.09 -36.50
N HIS A 521 33.48 -19.58 -37.70
CA HIS A 521 32.26 -19.45 -38.52
C HIS A 521 31.40 -20.73 -38.58
N ARG A 522 30.09 -20.54 -38.87
CA ARG A 522 29.17 -21.36 -39.73
C ARG A 522 28.75 -22.77 -39.24
N ASN A 523 27.67 -23.41 -39.71
CA ASN A 523 26.28 -23.12 -40.16
C ASN A 523 25.72 -24.47 -40.69
N TYR A 524 24.40 -24.71 -40.62
CA TYR A 524 23.62 -25.80 -41.29
C TYR A 524 23.86 -27.25 -40.79
N SER A 525 22.92 -28.21 -40.72
CA SER A 525 21.56 -28.37 -41.28
C SER A 525 20.86 -29.62 -40.71
N GLY A 526 19.51 -29.63 -40.71
CA GLY A 526 18.70 -30.82 -41.05
C GLY A 526 17.79 -31.43 -39.96
N GLY A 527 16.47 -31.29 -40.13
CA GLY A 527 15.49 -32.34 -39.77
C GLY A 527 15.12 -33.16 -41.03
N PRO A 528 13.96 -33.85 -41.10
CA PRO A 528 13.10 -34.42 -40.05
C PRO A 528 12.77 -35.91 -40.32
N GLN A 529 12.07 -36.62 -39.41
CA GLN A 529 11.42 -37.89 -39.77
C GLN A 529 10.07 -38.09 -39.07
N HIS A 530 9.07 -38.36 -39.92
CA HIS A 530 7.69 -38.72 -39.63
C HIS A 530 7.56 -40.16 -39.13
N GLY A 531 6.52 -40.42 -38.35
CA GLY A 531 5.99 -41.77 -38.16
C GLY A 531 4.72 -41.77 -37.31
N GLN A 532 3.54 -41.71 -37.93
CA GLN A 532 2.32 -42.26 -37.33
C GLN A 532 1.40 -42.78 -38.44
N GLY A 533 1.21 -44.10 -38.42
CA GLY A 533 0.36 -44.87 -39.31
C GLY A 533 -1.12 -44.75 -38.97
N GLY A 534 -1.94 -45.07 -39.96
CA GLY A 534 -3.38 -44.90 -39.97
C GLY A 534 -4.18 -46.04 -39.34
N ASN A 535 -5.49 -45.81 -39.30
CA ASN A 535 -6.49 -46.78 -39.76
C ASN A 535 -7.81 -46.07 -40.11
N GLN A 536 -8.16 -46.21 -41.40
CA GLN A 536 -9.49 -46.17 -42.02
C GLN A 536 -10.33 -47.38 -41.54
N HIS A 537 -11.63 -47.57 -41.71
CA HIS A 537 -12.79 -46.86 -42.28
C HIS A 537 -14.02 -47.62 -41.72
N GLY A 538 -15.16 -46.96 -41.54
CA GLY A 538 -16.44 -47.60 -41.25
C GLY A 538 -17.60 -46.69 -41.69
N HIS A 539 -18.38 -47.19 -42.66
CA HIS A 539 -19.36 -46.49 -43.48
C HIS A 539 -20.74 -46.34 -42.83
N ASP A 540 -21.46 -45.30 -43.31
CA ASP A 540 -22.90 -45.19 -43.58
C ASP A 540 -23.96 -45.09 -42.46
N GLY A 541 -24.88 -44.12 -42.65
CA GLY A 541 -26.25 -44.24 -42.11
C GLY A 541 -27.03 -42.94 -41.85
N ARG A 542 -27.69 -42.41 -42.90
CA ARG A 542 -28.58 -41.24 -43.01
C ARG A 542 -29.73 -41.02 -41.99
N HIS A 543 -30.21 -39.76 -41.98
CA HIS A 543 -31.52 -39.19 -41.57
C HIS A 543 -31.75 -39.00 -40.06
N ARG A 544 -32.31 -37.90 -39.53
CA ARG A 544 -33.52 -37.14 -39.91
C ARG A 544 -33.55 -35.78 -39.16
N GLN A 545 -34.34 -34.85 -39.70
CA GLN A 545 -34.72 -33.54 -39.16
C GLN A 545 -35.24 -33.58 -37.70
N GLY A 546 -34.99 -32.53 -36.92
CA GLY A 546 -35.54 -32.40 -35.57
C GLY A 546 -35.32 -31.01 -34.95
N ARG A 547 -36.39 -30.23 -34.99
CA ARG A 547 -36.59 -28.85 -34.51
C ARG A 547 -36.59 -28.77 -32.97
N GLY A 548 -36.02 -27.69 -32.40
CA GLY A 548 -36.59 -27.04 -31.20
C GLY A 548 -35.88 -27.23 -29.86
N GLY A 549 -35.30 -26.13 -29.34
CA GLY A 549 -35.81 -25.44 -28.14
C GLY A 549 -35.44 -25.97 -26.74
N ARG A 550 -34.93 -25.02 -25.92
CA ARG A 550 -34.85 -24.99 -24.44
C ARG A 550 -33.86 -26.02 -23.85
N GLY A 551 -33.05 -25.73 -22.84
CA GLY A 551 -32.92 -24.61 -21.91
C GLY A 551 -32.06 -25.18 -20.78
N GLY A 552 -30.76 -24.88 -20.79
CA GLY A 552 -29.80 -25.45 -19.86
C GLY A 552 -29.36 -24.40 -18.86
N GLY A 553 -29.95 -24.42 -17.67
CA GLY A 553 -29.48 -23.66 -16.53
C GLY A 553 -28.06 -24.07 -16.15
N ARG A 554 -27.20 -23.08 -15.98
CA ARG A 554 -25.95 -23.22 -15.22
C ARG A 554 -25.95 -22.14 -14.15
N GLY A 555 -26.12 -22.59 -12.90
CA GLY A 555 -25.89 -21.80 -11.71
C GLY A 555 -24.44 -21.33 -11.69
N GLY A 556 -24.25 -20.02 -11.80
CA GLY A 556 -22.98 -19.37 -11.53
C GLY A 556 -22.82 -19.22 -10.03
N GLN A 557 -21.95 -20.04 -9.44
CA GLN A 557 -21.47 -19.88 -8.08
C GLN A 557 -20.88 -18.47 -7.90
N GLY A 558 -21.45 -17.75 -6.94
CA GLY A 558 -21.01 -16.42 -6.53
C GLY A 558 -19.56 -16.46 -6.05
N ARG A 559 -18.72 -15.66 -6.70
CA ARG A 559 -17.38 -15.34 -6.19
C ARG A 559 -17.52 -14.21 -5.18
N SER A 560 -17.20 -14.52 -3.93
CA SER A 560 -17.13 -13.61 -2.80
C SER A 560 -15.98 -12.62 -2.99
N GLY A 561 -16.31 -11.32 -3.00
CA GLY A 561 -15.35 -10.23 -3.05
C GLY A 561 -14.64 -10.07 -1.71
N GLN A 562 -13.35 -10.40 -1.69
CA GLN A 562 -12.47 -10.32 -0.53
C GLN A 562 -11.64 -9.04 -0.56
N TYR A 563 -11.43 -8.46 0.62
CA TYR A 563 -10.29 -7.59 0.92
C TYR A 563 -9.01 -8.19 0.35
N ARG A 564 -8.25 -7.41 -0.44
CA ARG A 564 -6.89 -7.78 -0.85
C ARG A 564 -5.98 -7.33 0.27
N SER A 565 -5.44 -8.30 1.03
CA SER A 565 -4.32 -8.04 1.92
C SER A 565 -3.17 -7.44 1.10
N LEU A 566 -2.55 -6.40 1.65
CA LEU A 566 -1.39 -5.74 1.05
C LEU A 566 -0.20 -6.69 0.87
N ASP A 567 -0.14 -7.79 1.63
CA ASP A 567 0.87 -8.84 1.51
C ASP A 567 0.64 -9.78 0.29
N ASP A 568 -0.59 -9.88 -0.21
CA ASP A 568 -0.92 -10.75 -1.36
C ASP A 568 -0.58 -10.09 -2.71
N ALA A 569 -0.09 -8.83 -2.69
CA ALA A 569 0.33 -8.12 -3.90
C ALA A 569 1.66 -8.66 -4.47
N GLY A 570 2.42 -9.45 -3.70
CA GLY A 570 3.74 -9.95 -4.09
C GLY A 570 3.77 -11.20 -4.98
N ALA A 571 2.65 -11.91 -5.15
CA ALA A 571 2.62 -13.17 -5.90
C ALA A 571 1.89 -13.02 -7.25
N GLY A 572 2.61 -12.51 -8.25
CA GLY A 572 2.35 -12.80 -9.67
C GLY A 572 1.16 -12.10 -10.33
N ASP A 573 1.29 -10.80 -10.62
CA ASP A 573 0.79 -10.22 -11.88
C ASP A 573 1.46 -8.85 -12.14
N ALA A 574 2.78 -8.88 -12.33
CA ALA A 574 3.55 -7.72 -12.78
C ALA A 574 3.57 -7.72 -14.32
N GLY A 575 2.47 -7.32 -14.95
CA GLY A 575 2.47 -7.16 -16.40
C GLY A 575 1.10 -6.95 -17.00
N GLN A 576 0.81 -5.70 -17.38
CA GLN A 576 -0.28 -5.31 -18.28
C GLN A 576 -1.70 -5.36 -17.68
N GLY A 577 -2.00 -4.36 -16.83
CA GLY A 577 -3.36 -4.10 -16.38
C GLY A 577 -3.58 -2.65 -15.96
N SER A 578 -3.93 -1.79 -16.92
CA SER A 578 -4.59 -0.49 -16.73
C SER A 578 -3.87 0.62 -15.94
N ALA A 579 -2.97 1.33 -16.63
CA ALA A 579 -2.46 2.66 -16.25
C ALA A 579 -3.51 3.80 -16.39
N ALA A 580 -4.81 3.52 -16.32
CA ALA A 580 -5.88 4.50 -16.58
C ALA A 580 -7.02 4.50 -15.53
N GLY A 581 -6.87 3.76 -14.43
CA GLY A 581 -7.87 3.67 -13.35
C GLY A 581 -7.44 4.25 -11.99
N MET A 582 -6.27 4.91 -11.93
CA MET A 582 -5.77 5.62 -10.72
C MET A 582 -5.56 7.12 -10.98
N MET A 583 -6.51 7.73 -11.70
CA MET A 583 -6.77 9.15 -11.56
C MET A 583 -8.22 9.28 -11.08
N TYR A 584 -8.33 9.68 -9.81
CA TYR A 584 -9.54 9.96 -9.02
C TYR A 584 -10.23 8.73 -8.44
#